data_AF-A0A2D9RDS7-F1
#
_entry.id   AF-A0A2D9RDS7-F1
#
_cell.length_a   1.000
_cell.length_b   1.000
_cell.length_c   1.000
_cell.angle_alpha   90.00
_cell.angle_beta   90.00
_cell.angle_gamma   90.00
#
_symmetry.space_group_name_H-M   'P 1'
#
loop_
_entity.id
_entity.type
_entity.pdbx_description
1 polymer ?
#
loop_
_entity_poly.entity_id
_entity_poly.type
_entity_poly.pdbx_seq_one_letter_code
_entity_poly.pdbx_strand_id
1 'polypeptide(L)'
;MAEGLNDAIMLNKLRQIIVILIALGLTLYGLARISGVATLCLQLLGVIDSPELAAASEDLIAALPDMNANAFIPMEPNIYLGYSFAMGVVLFLGGVLVLARQRGIGLALIFGYCAMFGLMFVNYQMFNAKIMHLAIVSLLALILTLLIRKPR
;
A
#
# COMPACT_ATOMS: atom_id res chain seq x y z
N MET A 1 42.32 14.09 3.78
CA MET A 1 41.82 12.72 4.08
C MET A 1 40.70 12.69 5.11
N ALA A 2 40.70 13.54 6.15
CA ALA A 2 39.63 13.55 7.17
C ALA A 2 38.27 14.07 6.66
N GLU A 3 38.27 14.99 5.70
CA GLU A 3 37.05 15.62 5.14
C GLU A 3 36.17 14.62 4.37
N GLY A 4 36.78 13.84 3.46
CA GLY A 4 36.06 12.82 2.68
C GLY A 4 35.50 11.65 3.51
N LEU A 5 36.07 11.37 4.70
CA LEU A 5 35.51 10.36 5.61
C LEU A 5 34.23 10.86 6.29
N ASN A 6 34.19 12.14 6.66
CA ASN A 6 33.04 12.74 7.32
C ASN A 6 31.83 12.83 6.38
N ASP A 7 32.07 13.16 5.11
CA ASP A 7 31.03 13.21 4.06
C ASP A 7 30.41 11.84 3.80
N ALA A 8 31.22 10.78 3.76
CA ALA A 8 30.76 9.41 3.57
C ALA A 8 29.85 8.93 4.74
N ILE A 9 30.20 9.29 5.97
CA ILE A 9 29.41 8.98 7.16
C ILE A 9 28.07 9.72 7.13
N MET A 10 28.08 11.00 6.79
CA MET A 10 26.87 11.82 6.68
C MET A 10 25.93 11.30 5.61
N LEU A 11 26.45 10.96 4.43
CA LEU A 11 25.67 10.39 3.32
C LEU A 11 25.02 9.05 3.71
N ASN A 12 25.75 8.19 4.41
CA ASN A 12 25.24 6.89 4.85
C ASN A 12 24.13 7.03 5.92
N LYS A 13 24.25 8.00 6.84
CA LYS A 13 23.20 8.32 7.82
C LYS A 13 21.95 8.87 7.12
N LEU A 14 22.12 9.83 6.21
CA LEU A 14 21.01 10.39 5.43
C LEU A 14 20.26 9.28 4.67
N ARG A 15 20.99 8.36 4.02
CA ARG A 15 20.39 7.20 3.35
C ARG A 15 19.54 6.35 4.29
N GLN A 16 20.03 6.06 5.49
CA GLN A 16 19.27 5.29 6.48
C GLN A 16 18.01 6.02 6.94
N ILE A 17 18.09 7.34 7.16
CA ILE A 17 16.94 8.17 7.53
C ILE A 17 15.88 8.11 6.43
N ILE A 18 16.26 8.28 5.17
CA ILE A 18 15.32 8.22 4.04
C ILE A 18 14.64 6.85 3.97
N VAL A 19 15.41 5.76 4.11
CA VAL A 19 14.84 4.39 4.13
C VAL A 19 13.80 4.23 5.24
N ILE A 20 14.10 4.73 6.44
CA ILE A 20 13.18 4.67 7.59
C ILE A 20 11.92 5.50 7.32
N LEU A 21 12.06 6.72 6.80
CA LEU A 21 10.92 7.59 6.50
C LEU A 21 9.98 6.97 5.47
N ILE A 22 10.53 6.42 4.38
CA ILE A 22 9.70 5.78 3.35
C ILE A 22 9.02 4.53 3.93
N ALA A 23 9.76 3.66 4.63
CA ALA A 23 9.21 2.44 5.20
C ALA A 23 8.13 2.73 6.25
N LEU A 24 8.33 3.75 7.09
CA LEU A 24 7.32 4.20 8.04
C LEU A 24 6.08 4.75 7.34
N GLY A 25 6.25 5.59 6.32
CA GLY A 25 5.13 6.11 5.52
C GLY A 25 4.29 4.99 4.87
N LEU A 26 4.94 4.01 4.26
CA LEU A 26 4.26 2.83 3.69
C LEU A 26 3.56 1.99 4.76
N THR A 27 4.18 1.83 5.93
CA THR A 27 3.59 1.10 7.07
C THR A 27 2.32 1.78 7.56
N LEU A 28 2.39 3.10 7.84
CA LEU A 28 1.24 3.87 8.31
C LEU A 28 0.12 3.89 7.28
N TYR A 29 0.45 4.01 5.99
CA TYR A 29 -0.54 3.94 4.94
C TYR A 29 -1.19 2.55 4.83
N GLY A 30 -0.40 1.47 4.92
CA GLY A 30 -0.91 0.10 5.00
C GLY A 30 -1.87 -0.08 6.18
N LEU A 31 -1.50 0.45 7.36
CA LEU A 31 -2.35 0.42 8.55
C LEU A 31 -3.66 1.19 8.36
N ALA A 32 -3.61 2.41 7.80
CA ALA A 32 -4.80 3.22 7.54
C ALA A 32 -5.77 2.51 6.57
N ARG A 33 -5.22 1.79 5.59
CA ARG A 33 -6.00 0.98 4.66
C ARG A 33 -6.67 -0.21 5.35
N ILE A 34 -5.93 -0.94 6.18
CA ILE A 34 -6.46 -2.06 6.98
C ILE A 34 -7.61 -1.56 7.85
N SER A 35 -7.40 -0.46 8.59
CA SER A 35 -8.42 0.07 9.50
C SER A 35 -9.66 0.52 8.74
N GLY A 36 -9.50 1.30 7.66
CA GLY A 36 -10.64 1.79 6.88
C GLY A 36 -11.46 0.67 6.24
N VAL A 37 -10.80 -0.36 5.71
CA VAL A 37 -11.49 -1.52 5.15
C VAL A 37 -12.14 -2.37 6.24
N ALA A 38 -11.47 -2.58 7.38
CA ALA A 38 -12.02 -3.34 8.49
C ALA A 38 -13.27 -2.66 9.07
N THR A 39 -13.27 -1.34 9.23
CA THR A 39 -14.44 -0.59 9.70
C THR A 39 -15.62 -0.70 8.72
N LEU A 40 -15.36 -0.65 7.41
CA LEU A 40 -16.40 -0.87 6.39
C LEU A 40 -16.94 -2.30 6.43
N CYS A 41 -16.09 -3.32 6.60
CA CYS A 41 -16.54 -4.70 6.77
C CYS A 41 -17.43 -4.86 8.02
N LEU A 42 -17.05 -4.25 9.15
CA LEU A 42 -17.83 -4.31 10.39
C LEU A 42 -19.20 -3.63 10.25
N GLN A 43 -19.28 -2.52 9.51
CA GLN A 43 -20.55 -1.87 9.17
C GLN A 43 -21.43 -2.79 8.32
N LEU A 44 -20.88 -3.38 7.24
CA LEU A 44 -21.62 -4.27 6.35
C LEU A 44 -22.09 -5.57 7.04
N LEU A 45 -21.36 -6.02 8.06
CA LEU A 45 -21.75 -7.17 8.89
C LEU A 45 -22.74 -6.79 10.01
N GLY A 46 -23.14 -5.51 10.12
CA GLY A 46 -24.03 -5.02 11.16
C GLY A 46 -23.45 -5.06 12.57
N VAL A 47 -22.12 -5.15 12.70
CA VAL A 47 -21.43 -5.17 14.00
C VAL A 47 -21.30 -3.75 14.57
N ILE A 48 -21.12 -2.77 13.69
CA ILE A 48 -21.06 -1.35 14.02
C ILE A 48 -22.17 -0.66 13.25
N ASP A 49 -22.78 0.36 13.87
CA ASP A 49 -23.75 1.24 13.23
C ASP A 49 -23.26 2.68 13.30
N SER A 50 -22.66 3.15 12.22
CA SER A 50 -22.23 4.54 12.04
C SER A 50 -22.83 5.13 10.76
N PRO A 51 -23.49 6.30 10.81
CA PRO A 51 -24.07 6.94 9.63
C PRO A 51 -23.02 7.30 8.57
N GLU A 52 -21.79 7.63 9.00
CA GLU A 52 -20.68 7.94 8.08
C GLU A 52 -20.21 6.68 7.32
N LEU A 53 -20.11 5.54 8.02
CA LEU A 53 -19.73 4.27 7.42
C LEU A 53 -20.87 3.68 6.58
N ALA A 54 -22.13 3.94 6.95
CA ALA A 54 -23.31 3.56 6.17
C ALA A 54 -23.27 4.23 4.80
N ALA A 55 -23.08 5.55 4.75
CA ALA A 55 -22.95 6.29 3.49
C ALA A 55 -21.80 5.76 2.63
N ALA A 56 -20.62 5.54 3.22
CA ALA A 56 -19.48 4.99 2.50
C ALA A 56 -19.71 3.54 2.00
N SER A 57 -20.50 2.75 2.73
CA SER A 57 -20.87 1.38 2.33
C SER A 57 -21.87 1.40 1.18
N GLU A 58 -22.86 2.31 1.23
CA GLU A 58 -23.81 2.53 0.15
C GLU A 58 -23.12 3.01 -1.13
N ASP A 59 -22.20 3.96 -1.04
CA ASP A 59 -21.39 4.42 -2.18
C ASP A 59 -20.60 3.27 -2.82
N LEU A 60 -20.02 2.39 -2.00
CA LEU A 60 -19.32 1.21 -2.50
C LEU A 60 -20.27 0.24 -3.21
N ILE A 61 -21.42 -0.06 -2.60
CA ILE A 61 -22.42 -0.97 -3.16
C ILE A 61 -22.99 -0.40 -4.48
N ALA A 62 -23.20 0.90 -4.55
CA ALA A 62 -23.69 1.58 -5.75
C ALA A 62 -22.64 1.66 -6.87
N ALA A 63 -21.36 1.84 -6.53
CA ALA A 63 -20.28 1.93 -7.51
C ALA A 63 -19.84 0.56 -8.08
N LEU A 64 -20.01 -0.52 -7.31
CA LEU A 64 -19.51 -1.85 -7.71
C LEU A 64 -20.13 -2.40 -9.01
N PRO A 65 -21.46 -2.26 -9.26
CA PRO A 65 -22.08 -2.66 -10.52
C PRO A 65 -21.43 -1.98 -11.74
N ASP A 66 -21.22 -0.67 -11.67
CA ASP A 66 -20.59 0.11 -12.75
C ASP A 66 -19.13 -0.31 -12.96
N MET A 67 -18.40 -0.55 -11.87
CA MET A 67 -17.05 -1.10 -11.92
C MET A 67 -17.05 -2.50 -12.55
N ASN A 68 -18.00 -3.37 -12.17
CA ASN A 68 -18.11 -4.74 -12.64
C ASN A 68 -18.53 -4.83 -14.12
N ALA A 69 -19.20 -3.82 -14.67
CA ALA A 69 -19.66 -3.81 -16.06
C ALA A 69 -18.52 -3.97 -17.08
N ASN A 70 -17.33 -3.43 -16.76
CA ASN A 70 -16.14 -3.54 -17.59
C ASN A 70 -15.06 -4.43 -16.97
N ALA A 71 -15.40 -5.15 -15.89
CA ALA A 71 -14.43 -5.95 -15.16
C ALA A 71 -14.13 -7.27 -15.89
N PHE A 72 -12.86 -7.67 -15.91
CA PHE A 72 -12.49 -9.03 -16.36
C PHE A 72 -13.06 -10.09 -15.41
N ILE A 73 -12.98 -9.83 -14.11
CA ILE A 73 -13.54 -10.66 -13.04
C ILE A 73 -14.42 -9.77 -12.16
N PRO A 74 -15.76 -9.85 -12.31
CA PRO A 74 -16.69 -9.18 -11.42
C PRO A 74 -16.51 -9.69 -9.99
N MET A 75 -16.50 -8.77 -9.02
CA MET A 75 -16.40 -9.14 -7.61
C MET A 75 -17.66 -8.71 -6.87
N GLU A 76 -18.04 -9.49 -5.87
CA GLU A 76 -18.98 -9.07 -4.85
C GLU A 76 -18.30 -8.10 -3.86
N PRO A 77 -19.06 -7.23 -3.16
CA PRO A 77 -18.50 -6.27 -2.21
C PRO A 77 -17.56 -6.91 -1.18
N ASN A 78 -17.94 -8.06 -0.64
CA ASN A 78 -17.15 -8.78 0.36
C ASN A 78 -15.79 -9.25 -0.19
N ILE A 79 -15.76 -9.73 -1.44
CA ILE A 79 -14.51 -10.17 -2.10
C ILE A 79 -13.62 -8.95 -2.38
N TYR A 80 -14.22 -7.86 -2.88
CA TYR A 80 -13.50 -6.61 -3.14
C TYR A 80 -12.86 -6.04 -1.86
N LEU A 81 -13.61 -6.03 -0.75
CA LEU A 81 -13.13 -5.58 0.55
C LEU A 81 -12.07 -6.53 1.11
N GLY A 82 -12.28 -7.84 1.04
CA GLY A 82 -11.29 -8.84 1.45
C GLY A 82 -9.96 -8.69 0.70
N TYR A 83 -10.01 -8.47 -0.62
CA TYR A 83 -8.83 -8.20 -1.43
C TYR A 83 -8.16 -6.88 -1.03
N SER A 84 -8.95 -5.83 -0.80
CA SER A 84 -8.47 -4.52 -0.34
C SER A 84 -7.81 -4.56 1.04
N PHE A 85 -8.32 -5.39 1.93
CA PHE A 85 -7.74 -5.67 3.25
C PHE A 85 -6.41 -6.40 3.11
N ALA A 86 -6.38 -7.48 2.32
CA ALA A 86 -5.17 -8.26 2.06
C ALA A 86 -4.05 -7.38 1.49
N MET A 87 -4.36 -6.48 0.55
CA MET A 87 -3.39 -5.49 0.06
C MET A 87 -2.84 -4.61 1.19
N GLY A 88 -3.70 -4.11 2.07
CA GLY A 88 -3.28 -3.32 3.24
C GLY A 88 -2.32 -4.08 4.15
N VAL A 89 -2.63 -5.35 4.45
CA VAL A 89 -1.79 -6.24 5.27
C VAL A 89 -0.43 -6.47 4.61
N VAL A 90 -0.41 -6.79 3.31
CA VAL A 90 0.84 -7.02 2.57
C VAL A 90 1.73 -5.78 2.61
N LEU A 91 1.16 -4.58 2.42
CA LEU A 91 1.93 -3.34 2.47
C LEU A 91 2.44 -3.01 3.87
N PHE A 92 1.58 -3.17 4.88
CA PHE A 92 1.93 -2.95 6.29
C PHE A 92 3.09 -3.87 6.70
N LEU A 93 2.97 -5.17 6.45
CA LEU A 93 4.02 -6.14 6.76
C LEU A 93 5.29 -5.86 5.96
N GLY A 94 5.17 -5.47 4.70
CA GLY A 94 6.31 -5.07 3.87
C GLY A 94 7.10 -3.92 4.49
N GLY A 95 6.41 -2.85 4.91
CA GLY A 95 7.03 -1.71 5.60
C GLY A 95 7.68 -2.09 6.93
N VAL A 96 6.97 -2.85 7.78
CA VAL A 96 7.48 -3.33 9.07
C VAL A 96 8.75 -4.17 8.89
N LEU A 97 8.77 -5.09 7.92
CA LEU A 97 9.94 -5.93 7.66
C LEU A 97 11.14 -5.14 7.14
N VAL A 98 10.92 -4.08 6.35
CA VAL A 98 12.00 -3.15 5.97
C VAL A 98 12.58 -2.45 7.20
N LEU A 99 11.73 -1.99 8.13
CA LEU A 99 12.15 -1.36 9.40
C LEU A 99 12.90 -2.35 10.32
N ALA A 100 12.43 -3.60 10.38
CA ALA A 100 13.05 -4.70 11.12
C ALA A 100 14.35 -5.23 10.45
N ARG A 101 14.86 -4.55 9.42
CA ARG A 101 16.06 -4.90 8.64
C ARG A 101 15.94 -6.20 7.83
N GLN A 102 14.75 -6.81 7.74
CA GLN A 102 14.45 -7.94 6.85
C GLN A 102 14.12 -7.44 5.43
N ARG A 103 15.04 -6.67 4.86
CA ARG A 103 14.79 -5.83 3.68
C ARG A 103 14.43 -6.60 2.42
N GLY A 104 14.96 -7.81 2.22
CA GLY A 104 14.64 -8.63 1.05
C GLY A 104 13.17 -9.04 1.02
N ILE A 105 12.67 -9.57 2.14
CA ILE A 105 11.27 -10.00 2.30
C ILE A 105 10.35 -8.77 2.31
N GLY A 106 10.73 -7.71 3.03
CA GLY A 106 9.95 -6.47 3.08
C GLY A 106 9.74 -5.84 1.71
N LEU A 107 10.80 -5.77 0.89
CA LEU A 107 10.69 -5.30 -0.50
C LEU A 107 9.81 -6.22 -1.35
N ALA A 108 9.95 -7.54 -1.22
CA ALA A 108 9.12 -8.50 -1.96
C ALA A 108 7.62 -8.30 -1.66
N LEU A 109 7.25 -8.07 -0.40
CA LEU A 109 5.87 -7.75 -0.01
C LEU A 109 5.41 -6.40 -0.56
N ILE A 110 6.24 -5.36 -0.50
CA ILE A 110 5.89 -4.04 -1.09
C ILE A 110 5.64 -4.17 -2.60
N PHE A 111 6.47 -4.91 -3.33
CA PHE A 111 6.22 -5.19 -4.75
C PHE A 111 4.97 -6.07 -4.96
N GLY A 112 4.70 -7.02 -4.06
CA GLY A 112 3.47 -7.79 -4.02
C GLY A 112 2.24 -6.89 -3.91
N TYR A 113 2.27 -5.88 -3.02
CA TYR A 113 1.22 -4.87 -2.94
C TYR A 113 1.04 -4.12 -4.27
N CYS A 114 2.14 -3.65 -4.89
CA CYS A 114 2.05 -2.97 -6.18
C CYS A 114 1.44 -3.86 -7.27
N ALA A 115 1.80 -5.15 -7.29
CA ALA A 115 1.24 -6.12 -8.22
C ALA A 115 -0.26 -6.32 -7.97
N MET A 116 -0.68 -6.53 -6.72
CA MET A 116 -2.09 -6.68 -6.36
C MET A 116 -2.91 -5.44 -6.75
N PHE A 117 -2.40 -4.26 -6.44
CA PHE A 117 -3.08 -3.01 -6.79
C PHE A 117 -3.15 -2.83 -8.31
N GLY A 118 -2.08 -3.14 -9.03
CA GLY A 118 -2.05 -3.13 -10.50
C GLY A 118 -3.05 -4.12 -11.11
N LEU A 119 -3.18 -5.33 -10.54
CA LEU A 119 -4.16 -6.31 -10.97
C LEU A 119 -5.59 -5.80 -10.80
N MET A 120 -5.91 -5.10 -9.69
CA MET A 120 -7.21 -4.45 -9.52
C MET A 120 -7.46 -3.38 -10.60
N PHE A 121 -6.41 -2.65 -10.96
CA PHE A 121 -6.49 -1.60 -11.97
C PHE A 121 -6.81 -2.17 -13.36
N VAL A 122 -6.10 -3.23 -13.73
CA VAL A 122 -6.35 -3.97 -14.97
C VAL A 122 -7.73 -4.60 -14.92
N ASN A 123 -8.10 -5.25 -13.79
CA ASN A 123 -9.38 -5.94 -13.63
C ASN A 123 -10.55 -5.03 -13.96
N TYR A 124 -10.58 -3.83 -13.38
CA TYR A 124 -11.71 -2.90 -13.50
C TYR A 124 -11.54 -1.84 -14.58
N GLN A 125 -10.42 -1.86 -15.34
CA GLN A 125 -10.10 -0.88 -16.38
C GLN A 125 -10.21 0.60 -15.94
N MET A 126 -10.01 0.86 -14.65
CA MET A 126 -10.34 2.15 -14.04
C MET A 126 -9.23 3.19 -14.23
N PHE A 127 -9.10 3.87 -15.36
CA PHE A 127 -8.15 5.00 -15.49
C PHE A 127 -8.61 6.24 -14.67
N ASN A 128 -8.32 6.24 -13.37
CA ASN A 128 -8.65 7.32 -12.43
C ASN A 128 -7.43 7.76 -11.60
N ALA A 129 -7.65 8.69 -10.65
CA ALA A 129 -6.59 9.20 -9.76
C ALA A 129 -5.85 8.10 -8.96
N LYS A 130 -6.40 6.88 -8.84
CA LYS A 130 -5.73 5.76 -8.18
C LYS A 130 -4.50 5.26 -8.95
N ILE A 131 -4.37 5.57 -10.25
CA ILE A 131 -3.13 5.32 -11.01
C ILE A 131 -1.96 6.13 -10.42
N MET A 132 -2.22 7.38 -10.03
CA MET A 132 -1.17 8.23 -9.45
C MET A 132 -0.69 7.66 -8.13
N HIS A 133 -1.62 7.12 -7.34
CA HIS A 133 -1.26 6.44 -6.09
C HIS A 133 -0.37 5.22 -6.34
N LEU A 134 -0.73 4.34 -7.29
CA LEU A 134 0.11 3.20 -7.67
C LEU A 134 1.49 3.64 -8.18
N ALA A 135 1.55 4.69 -8.99
CA ALA A 135 2.81 5.24 -9.50
C ALA A 135 3.71 5.75 -8.37
N ILE A 136 3.15 6.49 -7.41
CA ILE A 136 3.89 6.99 -6.24
C ILE A 136 4.42 5.84 -5.40
N VAL A 137 3.59 4.84 -5.05
CA VAL A 137 4.05 3.71 -4.23
C VAL A 137 5.10 2.88 -4.97
N SER A 138 4.95 2.68 -6.28
CA SER A 138 5.95 2.00 -7.11
C SER A 138 7.27 2.76 -7.15
N LEU A 139 7.22 4.09 -7.29
CA LEU A 139 8.41 4.93 -7.25
C LEU A 139 9.11 4.84 -5.88
N LEU A 140 8.35 4.89 -4.78
CA LEU A 140 8.90 4.74 -3.43
C LEU A 140 9.53 3.36 -3.22
N ALA A 141 8.91 2.30 -3.73
CA ALA A 141 9.46 0.93 -3.69
C ALA A 141 10.78 0.82 -4.49
N LEU A 142 10.86 1.46 -5.66
CA LEU A 142 12.09 1.54 -6.45
C LEU A 142 13.19 2.32 -5.74
N ILE A 143 12.86 3.49 -5.17
CA ILE A 143 13.81 4.30 -4.38
C ILE A 143 14.34 3.46 -3.20
N LEU A 144 13.45 2.80 -2.44
CA LEU A 144 13.86 1.90 -1.35
C LEU A 144 14.82 0.82 -1.85
N THR A 145 14.51 0.18 -2.98
CA THR A 145 15.36 -0.87 -3.57
C THR A 145 16.76 -0.33 -3.90
N LEU A 146 16.84 0.86 -4.50
CA LEU A 146 18.12 1.50 -4.85
C LEU A 146 18.92 1.89 -3.60
N LEU A 147 18.28 2.47 -2.58
CA LEU A 147 18.95 2.87 -1.34
C LEU A 147 19.44 1.67 -0.51
N ILE A 148 18.77 0.52 -0.65
CA ILE A 148 19.12 -0.72 0.05
C ILE A 148 20.21 -1.50 -0.69
N ARG A 149 20.17 -1.57 -2.03
CA ARG A 149 21.11 -2.35 -2.84
C ARG A 149 22.46 -1.67 -3.11
N LYS A 150 22.56 -0.34 -3.02
CA LYS A 150 23.80 0.36 -3.37
C LYS A 150 24.96 -0.17 -2.49
N PRO A 151 26.01 -0.78 -3.07
CA PRO A 151 27.17 -1.22 -2.31
C PRO A 151 27.84 -0.02 -1.64
N ARG A 152 28.36 -0.25 -0.43
CA ARG A 152 29.15 0.73 0.32
C ARG A 152 30.42 1.11 -0.44
#